data_AF-A0AAD7UY60-F1
#
_entry.id   AF-A0AAD7UY60-F1
#
_cell.length_a   1.000
_cell.length_b   1.000
_cell.length_c   1.000
_cell.angle_alpha   90.00
_cell.angle_beta   90.00
_cell.angle_gamma   90.00
#
_symmetry.space_group_name_H-M   'P 1'
#
loop_
_entity.id
_entity.type
_entity.pdbx_description
1 polymer ?
#
loop_
_entity_poly.entity_id
_entity_poly.type
_entity_poly.pdbx_seq_one_letter_code
_entity_poly.pdbx_strand_id
1 'polypeptide(L)'
;MSLQATAFAYLFPGSPMVNSLLATAYISIFPNLLLYFVPPDINTGALNVLVSFAVGGLLGDVFLHLLPHAFLGEHVESGSMVQVNEQKNVLIGMGIFGGLFFFFVMDKLMRVFNGGSGHDHHHHHHQEQNDHDHATTSAVKDSKDNNLRQRNGGKQKENEKEEEEEHKHNNNDGGIKLSAYLNLLADFTHNMTDGLAMAASFYASPSVGATTAVAVFFHEIPHEVGDYAILIQSGFTKQRAMMAQFTTAVGAFLGTIIGIVIEQMSRSSSSEKAAHDALHDAGIMATGLQWSDLVIPFTAGGFMYIATVGVIPELLEVTGKIQKDRRQALYEFGAMLVGLALMAVIAWNEGAA
;
A
#
# COMPACT_ATOMS: atom_id res chain seq x y z
N MET A 1 17.35 19.57 24.46
CA MET A 1 17.02 18.97 23.16
C MET A 1 17.15 17.47 23.31
N SER A 2 16.09 16.70 23.07
CA SER A 2 16.14 15.23 23.14
C SER A 2 17.04 14.68 22.03
N LEU A 3 17.54 13.44 22.18
CA LEU A 3 18.34 12.77 21.15
C LEU A 3 17.59 12.74 19.80
N GLN A 4 16.28 12.50 19.85
CA GLN A 4 15.40 12.52 18.67
C GLN A 4 15.38 13.90 18.00
N ALA A 5 15.17 14.97 18.76
CA ALA A 5 15.15 16.32 18.19
C ALA A 5 16.49 16.71 17.55
N THR A 6 17.61 16.32 18.16
CA THR A 6 18.95 16.55 17.56
C THR A 6 19.13 15.73 16.28
N ALA A 7 18.69 14.47 16.25
CA ALA A 7 18.75 13.64 15.05
C ALA A 7 17.88 14.22 13.92
N PHE A 8 16.66 14.67 14.23
CA PHE A 8 15.74 15.27 13.25
C PHE A 8 16.29 16.58 12.69
N ALA A 9 16.85 17.45 13.54
CA ALA A 9 17.49 18.68 13.08
C ALA A 9 18.72 18.42 12.18
N TYR A 10 19.45 17.33 12.42
CA TYR A 10 20.57 16.93 11.58
C TYR A 10 20.12 16.35 10.23
N LEU A 11 19.07 15.51 10.24
CA LEU A 11 18.53 14.87 9.04
C LEU A 11 17.77 15.87 8.15
N PHE A 12 17.10 16.86 8.75
CA PHE A 12 16.21 17.81 8.07
C PHE A 12 16.56 19.27 8.43
N PRO A 13 17.73 19.79 7.99
CA PRO A 13 18.23 21.10 8.39
C PRO A 13 17.66 22.28 7.58
N GLY A 14 16.87 22.01 6.55
CA GLY A 14 16.40 22.99 5.57
C GLY A 14 15.08 23.68 5.92
N SER A 15 14.55 24.41 4.95
CA SER A 15 13.16 24.90 5.00
C SER A 15 12.17 23.75 4.82
N PRO A 16 10.87 23.93 5.14
CA PRO A 16 9.85 22.91 4.91
C PRO A 16 9.91 22.29 3.51
N MET A 17 10.01 23.12 2.48
CA MET A 17 10.17 22.68 1.09
C MET A 17 11.40 21.79 0.88
N VAL A 18 12.56 22.20 1.39
CA VAL A 18 13.82 21.46 1.24
C VAL A 18 13.74 20.14 2.00
N ASN A 19 13.20 20.17 3.22
CA ASN A 19 13.06 19.00 4.07
C ASN A 19 12.05 17.99 3.49
N SER A 20 10.93 18.44 2.92
CA SER A 20 9.99 17.56 2.21
C SER A 20 10.68 16.86 1.05
N LEU A 21 11.41 17.58 0.19
CA LEU A 21 12.13 16.96 -0.94
C LEU A 21 13.24 16.02 -0.48
N LEU A 22 13.94 16.36 0.60
CA LEU A 22 15.00 15.53 1.18
C LEU A 22 14.44 14.25 1.79
N ALA A 23 13.32 14.36 2.52
CA ALA A 23 12.61 13.21 3.08
C ALA A 23 12.09 12.30 1.97
N THR A 24 11.49 12.86 0.92
CA THR A 24 11.07 12.11 -0.28
C THR A 24 12.24 11.37 -0.91
N ALA A 25 13.41 12.02 -1.04
CA ALA A 25 14.61 11.35 -1.52
C ALA A 25 15.03 10.19 -0.59
N TYR A 26 14.91 10.33 0.73
CA TYR A 26 15.24 9.25 1.67
C TYR A 26 14.30 8.06 1.56
N ILE A 27 12.98 8.30 1.57
CA ILE A 27 11.98 7.23 1.50
C ILE A 27 11.98 6.53 0.13
N SER A 28 12.38 7.22 -0.95
CA SER A 28 12.43 6.58 -2.26
C SER A 28 13.78 5.91 -2.56
N ILE A 29 14.91 6.52 -2.22
CA ILE A 29 16.23 6.01 -2.65
C ILE A 29 16.67 4.84 -1.78
N PHE A 30 16.60 4.97 -0.45
CA PHE A 30 17.20 3.99 0.44
C PHE A 30 16.46 2.63 0.43
N PRO A 31 15.12 2.55 0.52
CA PRO A 31 14.40 1.29 0.37
C PRO A 31 14.71 0.58 -0.96
N ASN A 32 14.69 1.33 -2.07
CA ASN A 32 15.06 0.80 -3.38
C ASN A 32 16.50 0.26 -3.45
N LEU A 33 17.47 0.95 -2.83
CA LEU A 33 18.84 0.46 -2.76
C LEU A 33 18.98 -0.80 -1.89
N LEU A 34 18.16 -0.95 -0.84
CA LEU A 34 18.17 -2.14 0.01
C LEU A 34 17.76 -3.39 -0.78
N LEU A 35 16.91 -3.28 -1.81
CA LEU A 35 16.53 -4.38 -2.69
C LEU A 35 17.72 -5.01 -3.42
N TYR A 36 18.81 -4.28 -3.60
CA TYR A 36 20.04 -4.84 -4.15
C TYR A 36 20.58 -6.00 -3.29
N PHE A 37 20.37 -5.95 -1.97
CA PHE A 37 20.81 -6.99 -1.04
C PHE A 37 19.75 -8.09 -0.83
N VAL A 38 18.53 -7.86 -1.30
CA VAL A 38 17.43 -8.82 -1.16
C VAL A 38 17.58 -9.91 -2.23
N PRO A 39 17.57 -11.20 -1.85
CA PRO A 39 17.65 -12.30 -2.82
C PRO A 39 16.32 -12.43 -3.59
N PRO A 40 16.33 -12.95 -4.83
CA PRO A 40 15.10 -13.12 -5.62
C PRO A 40 14.12 -14.16 -5.04
N ASP A 41 14.59 -15.12 -4.25
CA ASP A 41 13.84 -16.24 -3.66
C ASP A 41 13.42 -15.96 -2.21
N ILE A 42 12.61 -14.91 -2.02
CA ILE A 42 12.13 -14.52 -0.70
C ILE A 42 11.12 -15.55 -0.18
N ASN A 43 11.32 -16.00 1.06
CA ASN A 43 10.34 -16.86 1.74
C ASN A 43 9.05 -16.05 2.03
N THR A 44 7.91 -16.54 1.57
CA THR A 44 6.60 -15.89 1.77
C THR A 44 6.26 -15.64 3.24
N GLY A 45 6.65 -16.54 4.15
CA GLY A 45 6.46 -16.33 5.59
C GLY A 45 7.31 -15.19 6.15
N ALA A 46 8.54 -15.00 5.64
CA ALA A 46 9.37 -13.86 6.03
C ALA A 46 8.83 -12.56 5.44
N LEU A 47 8.32 -12.60 4.20
CA LEU A 47 7.65 -11.47 3.57
C LEU A 47 6.43 -11.04 4.38
N ASN A 48 5.53 -11.95 4.74
CA ASN A 48 4.34 -11.62 5.51
C ASN A 48 4.67 -11.01 6.89
N VAL A 49 5.74 -11.47 7.55
CA VAL A 49 6.20 -10.89 8.82
C VAL A 49 6.71 -9.46 8.61
N LEU A 50 7.46 -9.21 7.53
CA LEU A 50 7.95 -7.89 7.17
C LEU A 50 6.79 -6.95 6.83
N VAL A 51 5.83 -7.42 6.03
CA VAL A 51 4.60 -6.70 5.66
C VAL A 51 3.72 -6.43 6.89
N SER A 52 3.62 -7.37 7.82
CA SER A 52 2.91 -7.17 9.09
C SER A 52 3.53 -6.05 9.94
N PHE A 53 4.86 -5.96 9.97
CA PHE A 53 5.56 -4.83 10.60
C PHE A 53 5.22 -3.50 9.92
N ALA A 54 5.19 -3.45 8.57
CA ALA A 54 4.75 -2.27 7.82
C ALA A 54 3.32 -1.86 8.19
N VAL A 55 2.36 -2.80 8.20
CA VAL A 55 0.97 -2.51 8.57
C VAL A 55 0.88 -1.93 9.99
N GLY A 56 1.62 -2.50 10.93
CA GLY A 56 1.68 -1.98 12.30
C GLY A 56 2.26 -0.56 12.38
N GLY A 57 3.32 -0.28 11.61
CA GLY A 57 3.90 1.05 11.49
C GLY A 57 2.97 2.05 10.82
N LEU A 58 2.42 1.72 9.65
CA LEU A 58 1.50 2.57 8.88
C LEU A 58 0.22 2.89 9.66
N LEU A 59 -0.44 1.90 10.27
CA LEU A 59 -1.61 2.15 11.12
C LEU A 59 -1.24 2.89 12.42
N GLY A 60 -0.06 2.61 12.97
CA GLY A 60 0.48 3.34 14.12
C GLY A 60 0.66 4.84 13.81
N ASP A 61 1.22 5.17 12.66
CA ASP A 61 1.35 6.54 12.17
C ASP A 61 0.00 7.23 12.02
N VAL A 62 -0.94 6.57 11.33
CA VAL A 62 -2.31 7.11 11.16
C VAL A 62 -2.96 7.40 12.51
N PHE A 63 -3.07 6.41 13.39
CA PHE A 63 -3.89 6.53 14.60
C PHE A 63 -3.22 7.30 15.73
N LEU A 64 -1.89 7.22 15.85
CA LEU A 64 -1.16 7.81 16.97
C LEU A 64 -0.50 9.14 16.61
N HIS A 65 -0.38 9.48 15.32
CA HIS A 65 0.30 10.68 14.86
C HIS A 65 -0.57 11.55 13.94
N LEU A 66 -0.95 11.06 12.74
CA LEU A 66 -1.64 11.88 11.73
C LEU A 66 -3.06 12.30 12.13
N LEU A 67 -3.87 11.39 12.67
CA LEU A 67 -5.24 11.70 13.08
C LEU A 67 -5.31 12.65 14.28
N PRO A 68 -4.57 12.42 15.38
CA PRO A 68 -4.49 13.40 16.47
C PRO A 68 -4.08 14.79 15.95
N HIS A 69 -3.06 14.86 15.09
CA HIS A 69 -2.60 16.12 14.52
C HIS A 69 -3.69 16.80 13.66
N ALA A 70 -4.38 16.05 12.81
CA ALA A 70 -5.46 16.56 11.96
C ALA A 70 -6.61 17.20 12.77
N PHE A 71 -7.02 16.56 13.88
CA PHE A 71 -8.13 17.05 14.70
C PHE A 71 -7.73 18.14 15.71
N LEU A 72 -6.50 18.09 16.24
CA LEU A 72 -6.05 19.01 17.30
C LEU A 72 -5.32 20.24 16.76
N GLY A 73 -4.78 20.19 15.54
CA GLY A 73 -3.95 21.26 14.96
C GLY A 73 -2.57 21.39 15.61
N GLU A 74 -1.78 22.39 15.21
CA GLU A 74 -0.53 22.74 15.91
C GLU A 74 -0.83 23.02 17.39
N HIS A 75 -0.02 22.44 18.27
CA HIS A 75 -0.09 22.70 19.71
C HIS A 75 0.05 24.19 19.97
N VAL A 76 -1.09 24.86 20.12
CA VAL A 76 -1.12 26.25 20.52
C VAL A 76 -0.44 26.34 21.87
N GLU A 77 0.54 27.26 21.96
CA GLU A 77 1.23 27.57 23.20
C GLU A 77 0.27 27.59 24.38
N SER A 78 0.73 27.00 25.49
CA SER A 78 0.00 26.75 26.72
C SER A 78 -1.03 27.85 27.06
N GLY A 79 -2.31 27.60 26.80
CA GLY A 79 -3.41 28.47 27.28
C GLY A 79 -4.58 28.70 26.33
N SER A 80 -4.47 28.35 25.05
CA SER A 80 -5.60 28.47 24.11
C SER A 80 -6.56 27.29 24.25
N MET A 81 -7.77 27.56 24.73
CA MET A 81 -8.87 26.59 24.78
C MET A 81 -9.10 26.03 23.37
N VAL A 82 -8.94 24.71 23.19
CA VAL A 82 -9.29 24.01 21.93
C VAL A 82 -10.78 24.22 21.70
N GLN A 83 -11.12 25.21 20.87
CA GLN A 83 -12.50 25.48 20.51
C GLN A 83 -12.91 24.39 19.53
N VAL A 84 -13.63 23.38 20.04
CA VAL A 84 -14.16 22.27 19.24
C VAL A 84 -15.17 22.85 18.25
N ASN A 85 -14.72 23.16 17.04
CA ASN A 85 -15.60 23.52 15.95
C ASN A 85 -16.10 22.21 15.29
N GLU A 86 -17.34 21.84 15.59
CA GLU A 86 -17.97 20.63 15.05
C GLU A 86 -17.94 20.59 13.52
N GLN A 87 -18.12 21.74 12.86
CA GLN A 87 -18.10 21.84 11.40
C GLN A 87 -16.69 21.62 10.83
N LYS A 88 -15.64 22.12 11.50
CA LYS A 88 -14.24 21.84 11.14
C LYS A 88 -13.95 20.34 11.22
N ASN A 89 -14.39 19.68 12.29
CA ASN A 89 -14.18 18.24 12.47
C ASN A 89 -14.92 17.41 11.42
N VAL A 90 -16.10 17.85 10.98
CA VAL A 90 -16.81 17.23 9.85
C VAL A 90 -15.98 17.33 8.57
N LEU A 91 -15.38 18.50 8.28
CA LEU A 91 -14.53 18.67 7.09
C LEU A 91 -13.25 17.82 7.15
N ILE A 92 -12.61 17.72 8.31
CA ILE A 92 -11.47 16.81 8.52
C ILE A 92 -11.91 15.35 8.26
N GLY A 93 -13.05 14.94 8.82
CA GLY A 93 -13.64 13.62 8.58
C GLY A 93 -13.94 13.37 7.09
N MET A 94 -14.42 14.38 6.36
CA MET A 94 -14.60 14.32 4.92
C MET A 94 -13.28 14.19 4.16
N GLY A 95 -12.20 14.84 4.61
CA GLY A 95 -10.86 14.67 4.07
C GLY A 95 -10.36 13.24 4.22
N ILE A 96 -10.49 12.67 5.42
CA ILE A 96 -10.17 11.26 5.71
C ILE A 96 -10.96 10.31 4.79
N PHE A 97 -12.28 10.50 4.72
CA PHE A 97 -13.11 9.70 3.84
C PHE A 97 -12.73 9.88 2.36
N GLY A 98 -12.39 11.11 1.95
CA GLY A 98 -11.94 11.42 0.60
C GLY A 98 -10.68 10.65 0.21
N GLY A 99 -9.71 10.54 1.12
CA GLY A 99 -8.51 9.72 0.93
C GLY A 99 -8.81 8.24 0.78
N LEU A 100 -9.60 7.70 1.71
CA LEU A 100 -10.02 6.29 1.67
C LEU A 100 -10.79 5.99 0.38
N PHE A 101 -11.72 6.87 0.01
CA PHE A 101 -12.54 6.73 -1.20
C PHE A 101 -11.71 6.86 -2.47
N PHE A 102 -10.72 7.75 -2.51
CA PHE A 102 -9.81 7.90 -3.64
C PHE A 102 -9.07 6.58 -3.93
N PHE A 103 -8.47 5.97 -2.89
CA PHE A 103 -7.79 4.70 -3.05
C PHE A 103 -8.74 3.55 -3.38
N PHE A 104 -9.94 3.53 -2.79
CA PHE A 104 -10.99 2.58 -3.20
C PHE A 104 -11.34 2.70 -4.68
N VAL A 105 -11.54 3.91 -5.19
CA VAL A 105 -11.82 4.15 -6.60
C VAL A 105 -10.64 3.72 -7.46
N MET A 106 -9.41 4.02 -7.04
CA MET A 106 -8.21 3.61 -7.76
C MET A 106 -8.10 2.09 -7.86
N ASP A 107 -8.19 1.37 -6.73
CA ASP A 107 -8.15 -0.10 -6.70
C ASP A 107 -9.29 -0.69 -7.54
N LYS A 108 -10.50 -0.13 -7.42
CA LYS A 108 -11.64 -0.59 -8.21
C LYS A 108 -11.42 -0.39 -9.71
N LEU A 109 -10.91 0.77 -10.13
CA LEU A 109 -10.63 1.07 -11.53
C LEU A 109 -9.56 0.12 -12.08
N MET A 110 -8.49 -0.13 -11.31
CA MET A 110 -7.44 -1.09 -11.69
C MET A 110 -8.01 -2.49 -11.94
N ARG A 111 -8.90 -2.99 -11.06
CA ARG A 111 -9.57 -4.28 -11.24
C ARG A 111 -10.50 -4.30 -12.46
N VAL A 112 -11.19 -3.20 -12.74
CA VAL A 112 -12.06 -3.09 -13.93
C VAL A 112 -11.22 -3.10 -15.21
N PHE A 113 -10.11 -2.37 -15.25
CA PHE A 113 -9.20 -2.37 -16.40
C PHE A 113 -8.49 -3.70 -16.62
N ASN A 114 -8.34 -4.52 -15.58
CA ASN A 114 -7.84 -5.89 -15.70
C ASN A 114 -8.85 -6.86 -16.35
N GLY A 115 -10.08 -6.40 -16.64
CA GLY A 115 -11.02 -7.10 -17.50
C GLY A 115 -11.76 -8.26 -16.84
N GLY A 116 -12.50 -8.01 -15.76
CA GLY A 116 -13.69 -8.79 -15.33
C GLY A 116 -13.54 -10.30 -15.04
N SER A 117 -12.41 -10.94 -15.32
CA SER A 117 -12.03 -12.22 -14.76
C SER A 117 -11.56 -11.95 -13.34
N GLY A 118 -12.49 -12.02 -12.40
CA GLY A 118 -12.20 -12.19 -10.99
C GLY A 118 -11.43 -13.49 -10.80
N HIS A 119 -10.12 -13.43 -11.02
CA HIS A 119 -9.22 -14.15 -10.14
C HIS A 119 -8.99 -13.20 -8.97
N ASP A 120 -9.74 -13.45 -7.91
CA ASP A 120 -9.29 -13.14 -6.56
C ASP A 120 -7.79 -13.45 -6.49
N HIS A 121 -7.00 -12.58 -5.88
CA HIS A 121 -5.59 -12.80 -5.62
C HIS A 121 -5.45 -13.96 -4.62
N HIS A 122 -5.72 -15.18 -5.07
CA HIS A 122 -5.49 -16.41 -4.34
C HIS A 122 -4.14 -16.93 -4.79
N HIS A 123 -3.19 -16.94 -3.86
CA HIS A 123 -1.89 -17.53 -4.02
C HIS A 123 -1.99 -19.06 -4.21
N HIS A 124 -2.30 -19.53 -5.42
CA HIS A 124 -2.21 -20.94 -5.76
C HIS A 124 -0.75 -21.36 -5.96
N HIS A 125 -0.18 -21.95 -4.91
CA HIS A 125 1.00 -22.80 -5.03
C HIS A 125 0.67 -24.05 -5.86
N HIS A 126 1.02 -24.06 -7.14
CA HIS A 126 1.17 -25.30 -7.88
C HIS A 126 2.47 -25.99 -7.44
N GLN A 127 2.34 -26.94 -6.53
CA GLN A 127 3.35 -27.97 -6.31
C GLN A 127 2.96 -29.15 -7.21
N GLU A 128 3.65 -29.31 -8.34
CA GLU A 128 3.55 -30.52 -9.15
C GLU A 128 4.02 -31.71 -8.30
N GLN A 129 3.09 -32.57 -7.92
CA GLN A 129 3.35 -33.97 -7.59
C GLN A 129 2.58 -34.82 -8.60
N ASN A 130 3.33 -35.36 -9.56
CA ASN A 130 2.90 -36.51 -10.34
C ASN A 130 2.69 -37.68 -9.38
N ASP A 131 1.44 -38.09 -9.18
CA ASP A 131 1.12 -39.48 -8.87
C ASP A 131 -0.24 -39.82 -9.50
N HIS A 132 -0.19 -40.68 -10.50
CA HIS A 132 -1.34 -41.34 -11.08
C HIS A 132 -1.81 -42.41 -10.08
N ASP A 133 -3.07 -42.36 -9.65
CA ASP A 133 -3.80 -43.58 -9.32
C ASP A 133 -5.32 -43.37 -9.42
N HIS A 134 -5.93 -44.15 -10.31
CA HIS A 134 -7.36 -44.30 -10.48
C HIS A 134 -7.92 -45.24 -9.39
N ALA A 135 -8.92 -44.81 -8.63
CA ALA A 135 -9.91 -45.74 -8.09
C ALA A 135 -11.24 -45.02 -7.78
N THR A 136 -12.30 -45.48 -8.44
CA THR A 136 -13.69 -45.07 -8.27
C THR A 136 -14.41 -46.03 -7.32
N THR A 137 -15.40 -45.52 -6.57
CA THR A 137 -16.63 -46.17 -6.03
C THR A 137 -16.98 -45.58 -4.66
N SER A 138 -18.19 -45.07 -4.37
CA SER A 138 -19.44 -45.83 -4.34
C SER A 138 -20.66 -44.91 -4.22
N ALA A 139 -21.64 -45.03 -5.13
CA ALA A 139 -23.04 -44.67 -4.85
C ALA A 139 -24.01 -45.46 -5.76
N VAL A 140 -24.56 -46.50 -5.15
CA VAL A 140 -25.81 -47.25 -5.34
C VAL A 140 -26.72 -46.96 -6.56
N LYS A 141 -26.88 -48.02 -7.38
CA LYS A 141 -28.08 -48.59 -8.06
C LYS A 141 -29.30 -47.68 -8.31
N ASP A 142 -29.74 -47.66 -9.58
CA ASP A 142 -31.06 -48.22 -9.92
C ASP A 142 -31.11 -48.81 -11.35
N SER A 143 -32.03 -49.75 -11.53
CA SER A 143 -32.16 -50.72 -12.64
C SER A 143 -32.95 -50.17 -13.83
N LYS A 144 -32.57 -50.58 -15.06
CA LYS A 144 -33.44 -51.36 -15.99
C LYS A 144 -32.86 -51.47 -17.41
N ASP A 145 -32.60 -52.72 -17.76
CA ASP A 145 -33.16 -53.43 -18.92
C ASP A 145 -32.57 -53.27 -20.34
N ASN A 146 -32.50 -54.44 -20.98
CA ASN A 146 -32.44 -54.77 -22.41
C ASN A 146 -31.11 -54.77 -23.21
N ASN A 147 -30.53 -55.98 -23.25
CA ASN A 147 -30.50 -56.86 -24.43
C ASN A 147 -29.48 -56.67 -25.60
N LEU A 148 -28.89 -57.82 -25.97
CA LEU A 148 -28.34 -58.25 -27.29
C LEU A 148 -26.86 -57.94 -27.59
N ARG A 149 -25.94 -58.90 -27.44
CA ARG A 149 -25.50 -59.97 -28.40
C ARG A 149 -24.70 -59.46 -29.62
N GLN A 150 -23.45 -59.93 -29.70
CA GLN A 150 -22.69 -60.44 -30.89
C GLN A 150 -22.62 -59.52 -32.14
N ARG A 151 -21.49 -59.34 -32.86
CA ARG A 151 -20.49 -60.31 -33.31
C ARG A 151 -19.34 -59.58 -34.03
N ASN A 152 -18.20 -60.24 -34.02
CA ASN A 152 -16.97 -60.05 -34.80
C ASN A 152 -17.18 -59.79 -36.33
N GLY A 153 -16.28 -59.01 -36.94
CA GLY A 153 -16.16 -58.84 -38.40
C GLY A 153 -15.01 -57.90 -38.77
N GLY A 154 -13.93 -58.44 -39.36
CA GLY A 154 -12.71 -57.70 -39.65
C GLY A 154 -12.58 -57.09 -41.04
N LYS A 155 -11.35 -56.60 -41.28
CA LYS A 155 -10.66 -56.15 -42.52
C LYS A 155 -10.49 -54.63 -42.74
N GLN A 156 -9.23 -54.23 -42.55
CA GLN A 156 -8.31 -53.56 -43.49
C GLN A 156 -8.68 -52.24 -44.19
N LYS A 157 -7.70 -51.31 -44.03
CA LYS A 157 -7.26 -50.17 -44.87
C LYS A 157 -8.10 -48.89 -44.79
N GLU A 158 -7.48 -47.79 -44.38
CA GLU A 158 -6.83 -46.81 -45.28
C GLU A 158 -5.93 -45.84 -44.48
N ASN A 159 -4.85 -45.40 -45.15
CA ASN A 159 -3.96 -44.33 -44.72
C ASN A 159 -4.63 -43.01 -45.08
N GLU A 160 -4.92 -42.17 -44.10
CA GLU A 160 -5.02 -40.72 -44.31
C GLU A 160 -4.17 -40.02 -43.25
N LYS A 161 -3.31 -39.13 -43.74
CA LYS A 161 -2.50 -38.22 -42.95
C LYS A 161 -3.44 -37.12 -42.46
N GLU A 162 -3.62 -37.00 -41.15
CA GLU A 162 -4.00 -35.74 -40.53
C GLU A 162 -2.77 -35.25 -39.75
N GLU A 163 -2.15 -34.20 -40.30
CA GLU A 163 -1.24 -33.34 -39.57
C GLU A 163 -2.09 -32.55 -38.56
N GLU A 164 -2.15 -33.00 -37.31
CA GLU A 164 -2.56 -32.15 -36.21
C GLU A 164 -1.40 -31.19 -35.89
N GLU A 165 -1.46 -30.00 -36.48
CA GLU A 165 -0.73 -28.85 -35.98
C GLU A 165 -1.19 -28.54 -34.55
N GLU A 166 -0.39 -28.91 -33.54
CA GLU A 166 -0.50 -28.35 -32.18
C GLU A 166 -0.17 -26.85 -32.23
N HIS A 167 -1.12 -26.02 -32.61
CA HIS A 167 -1.13 -24.60 -32.26
C HIS A 167 -1.65 -24.45 -30.81
N LYS A 168 -0.82 -24.82 -29.83
CA LYS A 168 -0.96 -24.30 -28.45
C LYS A 168 -0.47 -22.85 -28.44
N HIS A 169 -1.39 -21.94 -28.74
CA HIS A 169 -1.17 -20.51 -28.53
C HIS A 169 -1.12 -20.24 -27.02
N ASN A 170 0.08 -19.93 -26.53
CA ASN A 170 0.35 -19.35 -25.22
C ASN A 170 -0.51 -18.09 -25.02
N ASN A 171 -1.58 -18.17 -24.21
CA ASN A 171 -2.36 -17.01 -23.79
C ASN A 171 -2.12 -16.59 -22.32
N ASN A 172 -1.25 -17.28 -21.58
CA ASN A 172 -0.95 -16.91 -20.19
C ASN A 172 0.10 -15.79 -20.03
N ASP A 173 0.85 -15.48 -21.08
CA ASP A 173 1.97 -14.52 -21.02
C ASP A 173 1.49 -13.05 -21.00
N GLY A 174 0.26 -12.79 -21.45
CA GLY A 174 -0.37 -11.46 -21.44
C GLY A 174 -0.99 -11.08 -20.10
N GLY A 175 -1.61 -12.03 -19.40
CA GLY A 175 -2.29 -11.79 -18.11
C GLY A 175 -1.32 -11.51 -16.95
N ILE A 176 -0.22 -12.26 -16.87
CA ILE A 176 0.81 -12.08 -15.84
C ILE A 176 1.52 -10.73 -16.00
N LYS A 177 1.81 -10.31 -17.23
CA LYS A 177 2.44 -9.01 -17.50
C LYS A 177 1.49 -7.85 -17.17
N LEU A 178 0.19 -7.97 -17.45
CA LEU A 178 -0.79 -6.96 -17.09
C LEU A 178 -0.90 -6.77 -15.57
N SER A 179 -0.92 -7.87 -14.81
CA SER A 179 -0.90 -7.84 -13.34
C SER A 179 0.32 -7.09 -12.79
N ALA A 180 1.51 -7.31 -13.36
CA ALA A 180 2.72 -6.60 -12.96
C ALA A 180 2.66 -5.08 -13.23
N TYR A 181 2.10 -4.67 -14.37
CA TYR A 181 1.94 -3.24 -14.68
C TYR A 181 0.89 -2.56 -13.79
N LEU A 182 -0.19 -3.27 -13.43
CA LEU A 182 -1.18 -2.75 -12.49
C LEU A 182 -0.59 -2.62 -11.08
N ASN A 183 0.26 -3.56 -10.66
CA ASN A 183 1.01 -3.43 -9.41
C ASN A 183 1.87 -2.17 -9.40
N LEU A 184 2.65 -1.91 -10.46
CA LEU A 184 3.45 -0.70 -10.58
C LEU A 184 2.62 0.60 -10.56
N LEU A 185 1.40 0.57 -11.08
CA LEU A 185 0.51 1.73 -11.05
C LEU A 185 -0.07 1.97 -9.65
N ALA A 186 -0.41 0.89 -8.93
CA ALA A 186 -0.82 0.96 -7.53
C ALA A 186 0.32 1.52 -6.68
N ASP A 187 1.52 0.97 -6.88
CA ASP A 187 2.76 1.40 -6.23
C ASP A 187 3.05 2.89 -6.49
N PHE A 188 3.02 3.32 -7.76
CA PHE A 188 3.16 4.74 -8.12
C PHE A 188 2.15 5.66 -7.41
N THR A 189 0.91 5.20 -7.23
CA THR A 189 -0.16 5.99 -6.59
C THR A 189 0.02 6.07 -5.07
N HIS A 190 0.47 4.98 -4.42
CA HIS A 190 0.82 5.03 -3.00
C HIS A 190 1.99 5.98 -2.79
N ASN A 191 3.01 5.88 -3.64
CA ASN A 191 4.25 6.64 -3.51
C ASN A 191 3.96 8.12 -3.65
N MET A 192 3.07 8.49 -4.58
CA MET A 192 2.55 9.85 -4.70
C MET A 192 1.86 10.35 -3.43
N THR A 193 1.13 9.50 -2.72
CA THR A 193 0.47 9.87 -1.46
C THR A 193 1.48 10.03 -0.33
N ASP A 194 2.55 9.22 -0.29
CA ASP A 194 3.65 9.39 0.67
C ASP A 194 4.37 10.72 0.48
N GLY A 195 4.67 11.06 -0.77
CA GLY A 195 5.23 12.37 -1.11
C GLY A 195 4.32 13.53 -0.71
N LEU A 196 3.00 13.39 -0.93
CA LEU A 196 2.01 14.37 -0.52
C LEU A 196 2.00 14.55 1.01
N ALA A 197 2.14 13.46 1.77
CA ALA A 197 2.27 13.49 3.23
C ALA A 197 3.58 14.18 3.67
N MET A 198 4.72 13.93 3.01
CA MET A 198 5.98 14.62 3.30
C MET A 198 5.85 16.15 3.18
N ALA A 199 5.18 16.62 2.14
CA ALA A 199 4.92 18.04 1.97
C ALA A 199 4.06 18.60 3.12
N ALA A 200 2.88 18.03 3.34
CA ALA A 200 1.95 18.54 4.34
C ALA A 200 2.52 18.49 5.77
N SER A 201 3.20 17.40 6.14
CA SER A 201 3.77 17.23 7.47
C SER A 201 4.93 18.18 7.78
N PHE A 202 5.87 18.41 6.84
CA PHE A 202 6.97 19.37 7.07
C PHE A 202 6.51 20.83 7.03
N TYR A 203 5.45 21.13 6.26
CA TYR A 203 4.82 22.44 6.29
C TYR A 203 3.93 22.65 7.52
N ALA A 204 3.48 21.58 8.18
CA ALA A 204 2.85 21.65 9.49
C ALA A 204 3.89 21.93 10.58
N SER A 205 4.89 21.06 10.75
CA SER A 205 6.05 21.37 11.61
C SER A 205 7.26 20.48 11.27
N PRO A 206 8.50 20.89 11.62
CA PRO A 206 9.67 20.05 11.42
C PRO A 206 9.62 18.71 12.16
N SER A 207 9.01 18.66 13.35
CA SER A 207 8.87 17.43 14.13
C SER A 207 7.90 16.47 13.46
N VAL A 208 6.71 16.96 13.08
CA VAL A 208 5.68 16.17 12.40
C VAL A 208 6.22 15.63 11.08
N GLY A 209 6.86 16.48 10.26
CA GLY A 209 7.52 16.04 9.03
C GLY A 209 8.55 14.94 9.23
N ALA A 210 9.41 15.08 10.24
CA ALA A 210 10.45 14.08 10.53
C ALA A 210 9.87 12.76 11.06
N THR A 211 8.85 12.82 11.93
CA THR A 211 8.12 11.63 12.42
C THR A 211 7.46 10.90 11.26
N THR A 212 6.70 11.59 10.40
CA THR A 212 6.08 10.99 9.20
C THR A 212 7.13 10.40 8.27
N ALA A 213 8.26 11.07 8.04
CA ALA A 213 9.32 10.56 7.17
C ALA A 213 9.92 9.24 7.69
N VAL A 214 10.10 9.11 9.00
CA VAL A 214 10.56 7.87 9.62
C VAL A 214 9.50 6.78 9.52
N ALA A 215 8.23 7.12 9.75
CA ALA A 215 7.11 6.19 9.63
C ALA A 215 7.04 5.60 8.21
N VAL A 216 7.08 6.48 7.21
CA VAL A 216 7.06 6.15 5.79
C VAL A 216 8.26 5.32 5.40
N PHE A 217 9.46 5.73 5.80
CA PHE A 217 10.67 4.97 5.54
C PHE A 217 10.56 3.51 6.02
N PHE A 218 10.00 3.28 7.21
CA PHE A 218 9.88 1.94 7.77
C PHE A 218 8.78 1.08 7.15
N HIS A 219 7.73 1.67 6.57
CA HIS A 219 6.72 0.90 5.84
C HIS A 219 7.05 0.71 4.36
N GLU A 220 7.83 1.62 3.76
CA GLU A 220 8.32 1.48 2.38
C GLU A 220 9.25 0.27 2.21
N ILE A 221 10.13 -0.02 3.19
CA ILE A 221 11.03 -1.18 3.09
C ILE A 221 10.26 -2.49 2.88
N PRO A 222 9.26 -2.84 3.71
CA PRO A 222 8.40 -4.00 3.47
C PRO A 222 7.65 -3.97 2.14
N HIS A 223 7.06 -2.83 1.79
CA HIS A 223 6.27 -2.68 0.56
C HIS A 223 7.13 -2.91 -0.68
N GLU A 224 8.28 -2.25 -0.76
CA GLU A 224 9.24 -2.40 -1.85
C GLU A 224 9.76 -3.84 -1.98
N VAL A 225 9.92 -4.55 -0.86
CA VAL A 225 10.32 -5.97 -0.89
C VAL A 225 9.19 -6.86 -1.42
N GLY A 226 7.94 -6.55 -1.11
CA GLY A 226 6.75 -7.24 -1.62
C GLY A 226 6.56 -7.02 -3.13
N ASP A 227 6.58 -5.77 -3.56
CA ASP A 227 6.45 -5.38 -4.97
C ASP A 227 7.58 -5.97 -5.82
N TYR A 228 8.81 -5.96 -5.30
CA TYR A 228 9.95 -6.61 -5.92
C TYR A 228 9.68 -8.11 -6.12
N ALA A 229 9.14 -8.81 -5.12
CA ALA A 229 8.82 -10.23 -5.23
C ALA A 229 7.76 -10.51 -6.32
N ILE A 230 6.73 -9.66 -6.44
CA ILE A 230 5.70 -9.77 -7.48
C ILE A 230 6.31 -9.58 -8.88
N LEU A 231 7.19 -8.59 -9.06
CA LEU A 231 7.85 -8.34 -10.33
C LEU A 231 8.75 -9.52 -10.75
N ILE A 232 9.52 -10.07 -9.82
CA ILE A 232 10.33 -11.28 -10.07
C ILE A 232 9.46 -12.47 -10.48
N GLN A 233 8.36 -12.71 -9.76
CA GLN A 233 7.41 -13.78 -10.08
C GLN A 233 6.73 -13.57 -11.44
N SER A 234 6.56 -12.32 -11.85
CA SER A 234 6.02 -11.93 -13.16
C SER A 234 7.04 -12.03 -14.31
N GLY A 235 8.25 -12.52 -14.02
CA GLY A 235 9.30 -12.75 -15.01
C GLY A 235 10.27 -11.60 -15.23
N PHE A 236 10.26 -10.56 -14.38
CA PHE A 236 11.26 -9.50 -14.43
C PHE A 236 12.61 -10.04 -13.92
N THR A 237 13.70 -9.59 -14.54
CA THR A 237 15.03 -9.80 -13.95
C THR A 237 15.19 -8.88 -12.75
N LYS A 238 16.07 -9.22 -11.80
CA LYS A 238 16.38 -8.37 -10.63
C LYS A 238 16.64 -6.90 -11.00
N GLN A 239 17.43 -6.65 -12.04
CA GLN A 239 17.70 -5.30 -12.52
C GLN A 239 16.45 -4.60 -13.05
N ARG A 240 15.61 -5.30 -13.82
CA ARG A 240 14.36 -4.73 -14.36
C ARG A 240 13.35 -4.44 -13.25
N ALA A 241 13.23 -5.32 -12.25
CA ALA A 241 12.34 -5.11 -11.11
C ALA A 241 12.75 -3.86 -10.31
N MET A 242 14.03 -3.74 -9.94
CA MET A 242 14.54 -2.56 -9.24
C MET A 242 14.39 -1.26 -10.05
N MET A 243 14.59 -1.30 -11.38
CA MET A 243 14.38 -0.11 -12.23
C MET A 243 12.90 0.27 -12.35
N ALA A 244 12.01 -0.71 -12.32
CA ALA A 244 10.57 -0.46 -12.34
C ALA A 244 10.10 0.23 -11.05
N GLN A 245 10.60 -0.19 -9.88
CA GLN A 245 10.33 0.50 -8.60
C GLN A 245 10.98 1.87 -8.50
N PHE A 246 12.19 2.05 -9.06
CA PHE A 246 12.73 3.40 -9.19
C PHE A 246 11.87 4.32 -10.07
N THR A 247 11.02 3.75 -10.95
CA THR A 247 10.05 4.53 -11.71
C THR A 247 8.85 4.94 -10.86
N THR A 248 8.44 4.15 -9.87
CA THR A 248 7.33 4.48 -8.95
C THR A 248 7.73 5.56 -7.94
N ALA A 249 9.02 5.65 -7.60
CA ALA A 249 9.60 6.78 -6.85
C ALA A 249 9.36 8.17 -7.50
N VAL A 250 9.18 8.25 -8.83
CA VAL A 250 8.77 9.50 -9.50
C VAL A 250 7.41 9.97 -8.98
N GLY A 251 6.51 9.05 -8.66
CA GLY A 251 5.23 9.32 -8.01
C GLY A 251 5.42 10.08 -6.71
N ALA A 252 6.34 9.65 -5.85
CA ALA A 252 6.63 10.32 -4.58
C ALA A 252 7.12 11.76 -4.76
N PHE A 253 8.02 12.01 -5.72
CA PHE A 253 8.42 13.39 -6.02
C PHE A 253 7.26 14.23 -6.58
N LEU A 254 6.42 13.67 -7.45
CA LEU A 254 5.23 14.37 -7.95
C LEU A 254 4.27 14.72 -6.83
N GLY A 255 3.99 13.78 -5.93
CA GLY A 255 3.17 14.00 -4.75
C GLY A 255 3.71 15.10 -3.84
N THR A 256 5.02 15.09 -3.61
CA THR A 256 5.71 16.11 -2.82
C THR A 256 5.58 17.49 -3.46
N ILE A 257 5.78 17.59 -4.78
CA ILE A 257 5.63 18.85 -5.51
C ILE A 257 4.18 19.33 -5.46
N ILE A 258 3.20 18.45 -5.65
CA ILE A 258 1.77 18.78 -5.54
C ILE A 258 1.46 19.33 -4.14
N GLY A 259 1.91 18.65 -3.09
CA GLY A 259 1.71 19.10 -1.72
C GLY A 259 2.37 20.45 -1.43
N ILE A 260 3.61 20.66 -1.88
CA ILE A 260 4.30 21.94 -1.78
C ILE A 260 3.49 23.06 -2.45
N VAL A 261 2.95 22.81 -3.64
CA VAL A 261 2.15 23.79 -4.38
C VAL A 261 0.86 24.11 -3.60
N ILE A 262 0.16 23.10 -3.09
CA ILE A 262 -1.06 23.28 -2.28
C ILE A 262 -0.75 24.14 -1.04
N GLU A 263 0.34 23.83 -0.33
CA GLU A 263 0.77 24.56 0.86
C GLU A 263 1.15 26.02 0.57
N GLN A 264 1.91 26.26 -0.50
CA GLN A 264 2.30 27.61 -0.89
C GLN A 264 1.12 28.45 -1.36
N MET A 265 0.19 27.85 -2.12
CA MET A 265 -1.04 28.53 -2.55
C MET A 265 -1.92 28.90 -1.35
N SER A 266 -2.04 28.00 -0.38
CA SER A 266 -2.81 28.22 0.85
C SER A 266 -2.23 29.38 1.68
N ARG A 267 -0.91 29.35 1.94
CA ARG A 267 -0.20 30.40 2.70
C ARG A 267 -0.24 31.76 2.00
N SER A 268 -0.07 31.80 0.68
CA SER A 268 -0.18 33.04 -0.10
C SER A 268 -1.59 33.64 -0.01
N SER A 269 -2.62 32.80 -0.14
CA SER A 269 -4.02 33.20 -0.02
C SER A 269 -4.37 33.71 1.39
N SER A 270 -3.78 33.13 2.44
CA SER A 270 -3.99 33.58 3.82
C SER A 270 -3.36 34.95 4.11
N SER A 271 -2.17 35.22 3.56
CA SER A 271 -1.45 36.50 3.71
C SER A 271 -2.18 37.66 3.03
N GLU A 272 -2.76 37.41 1.84
CA GLU A 272 -3.52 38.42 1.09
C GLU A 272 -4.90 38.70 1.71
N LYS A 273 -5.56 37.69 2.28
CA LYS A 273 -6.86 37.83 2.96
C LYS A 273 -6.76 38.46 4.36
N ALA A 274 -5.69 38.20 5.11
CA ALA A 274 -5.45 38.84 6.41
C ALA A 274 -5.31 40.36 6.31
N ALA A 275 -4.94 40.89 5.14
CA ALA A 275 -4.86 42.32 4.88
C ALA A 275 -6.23 42.98 4.62
N HIS A 276 -7.29 42.20 4.33
CA HIS A 276 -8.55 42.73 3.79
C HIS A 276 -9.79 42.52 4.69
N ASP A 277 -9.86 41.47 5.51
CA ASP A 277 -11.04 41.20 6.35
C ASP A 277 -10.67 40.66 7.75
N ALA A 278 -10.90 41.47 8.79
CA ALA A 278 -10.67 41.11 10.20
C ALA A 278 -11.93 40.59 10.93
N LEU A 279 -13.04 40.28 10.23
CA LEU A 279 -14.32 40.01 10.93
C LEU A 279 -15.16 38.80 10.46
N HIS A 280 -14.78 38.02 9.45
CA HIS A 280 -15.51 36.78 9.12
C HIS A 280 -14.58 35.65 8.68
N ASP A 281 -14.54 34.61 9.52
CA ASP A 281 -14.00 33.25 9.37
C ASP A 281 -13.54 32.85 7.95
N ALA A 282 -12.32 33.25 7.58
CA ALA A 282 -11.77 33.07 6.24
C ALA A 282 -11.24 31.64 6.05
N GLY A 283 -12.14 30.68 5.79
CA GLY A 283 -11.81 29.29 5.46
C GLY A 283 -12.92 28.60 4.68
N ILE A 284 -12.70 27.34 4.32
CA ILE A 284 -13.69 26.47 3.69
C ILE A 284 -14.94 26.46 4.57
N MET A 285 -16.09 26.82 3.98
CA MET A 285 -17.39 26.87 4.66
C MET A 285 -17.39 27.70 5.96
N ALA A 286 -16.58 28.75 6.05
CA ALA A 286 -16.47 29.59 7.25
C ALA A 286 -16.06 28.81 8.51
N THR A 287 -15.14 27.85 8.36
CA THR A 287 -14.59 27.06 9.47
C THR A 287 -13.13 27.39 9.80
N GLY A 288 -12.54 28.38 9.12
CA GLY A 288 -11.12 28.72 9.16
C GLY A 288 -10.20 27.73 8.43
N LEU A 289 -10.69 26.55 8.07
CA LEU A 289 -9.92 25.46 7.47
C LEU A 289 -9.52 25.78 6.02
N GLN A 290 -8.26 25.57 5.66
CA GLN A 290 -7.76 25.74 4.28
C GLN A 290 -7.70 24.41 3.54
N TRP A 291 -7.52 24.46 2.20
CA TRP A 291 -7.35 23.25 1.39
C TRP A 291 -6.08 22.46 1.73
N SER A 292 -5.03 23.13 2.22
CA SER A 292 -3.81 22.50 2.74
C SER A 292 -4.08 21.63 3.96
N ASP A 293 -4.99 22.07 4.84
CA ASP A 293 -5.29 21.38 6.09
C ASP A 293 -6.03 20.06 5.87
N LEU A 294 -6.56 19.83 4.66
CA LEU A 294 -7.19 18.57 4.25
C LEU A 294 -6.20 17.54 3.71
N VAL A 295 -4.94 17.92 3.48
CA VAL A 295 -3.94 17.01 2.89
C VAL A 295 -3.52 15.91 3.87
N ILE A 296 -3.27 16.24 5.15
CA ILE A 296 -2.98 15.24 6.19
C ILE A 296 -4.19 14.30 6.41
N PRO A 297 -5.42 14.80 6.60
CA PRO A 297 -6.62 13.96 6.64
C PRO A 297 -6.74 13.02 5.44
N PHE A 298 -6.56 13.54 4.21
CA PHE A 298 -6.64 12.77 2.98
C PHE A 298 -5.58 11.66 2.94
N THR A 299 -4.33 11.97 3.23
CA THR A 299 -3.23 10.98 3.25
C THR A 299 -3.46 9.91 4.32
N ALA A 300 -3.89 10.29 5.53
CA ALA A 300 -4.27 9.35 6.58
C ALA A 300 -5.41 8.40 6.15
N GLY A 301 -6.41 8.92 5.43
CA GLY A 301 -7.46 8.13 4.81
C GLY A 301 -6.95 7.09 3.81
N GLY A 302 -6.01 7.51 2.95
CA GLY A 302 -5.35 6.64 1.98
C GLY A 302 -4.53 5.54 2.67
N PHE A 303 -3.72 5.89 3.66
CA PHE A 303 -2.92 4.96 4.46
C PHE A 303 -3.78 3.92 5.18
N MET A 304 -4.94 4.32 5.71
CA MET A 304 -5.90 3.36 6.26
C MET A 304 -6.40 2.39 5.21
N TYR A 305 -6.71 2.85 4.00
CA TYR A 305 -7.17 1.97 2.93
C TYR A 305 -6.07 0.98 2.52
N ILE A 306 -4.85 1.46 2.28
CA ILE A 306 -3.70 0.62 1.90
C ILE A 306 -3.48 -0.47 2.96
N ALA A 307 -3.40 -0.09 4.24
CA ALA A 307 -3.18 -1.03 5.32
C ALA A 307 -4.32 -2.05 5.45
N THR A 308 -5.58 -1.59 5.47
CA THR A 308 -6.71 -2.44 5.87
C THR A 308 -7.34 -3.23 4.73
N VAL A 309 -7.35 -2.67 3.53
CA VAL A 309 -7.96 -3.29 2.34
C VAL A 309 -6.91 -3.81 1.38
N GLY A 310 -5.78 -3.11 1.25
CA GLY A 310 -4.68 -3.55 0.40
C GLY A 310 -3.91 -4.74 0.99
N VAL A 311 -3.55 -4.67 2.27
CA VAL A 311 -2.55 -5.59 2.85
C VAL A 311 -3.12 -6.63 3.83
N ILE A 312 -3.95 -6.21 4.80
CA ILE A 312 -4.47 -7.13 5.83
C ILE A 312 -5.15 -8.38 5.25
N PRO A 313 -5.94 -8.33 4.16
CA PRO A 313 -6.55 -9.53 3.59
C PRO A 313 -5.55 -10.61 3.20
N GLU A 314 -4.38 -10.23 2.68
CA GLU A 314 -3.31 -11.16 2.30
C GLU A 314 -2.68 -11.84 3.53
N LEU A 315 -2.55 -11.10 4.64
CA LEU A 315 -2.04 -11.63 5.91
C LEU A 315 -3.02 -12.60 6.59
N LEU A 316 -4.30 -12.59 6.19
CA LEU A 316 -5.32 -13.49 6.74
C LEU A 316 -5.38 -14.84 6.01
N GLU A 317 -4.64 -15.03 4.91
CA GLU A 317 -4.59 -16.30 4.20
C GLU A 317 -3.85 -17.39 5.00
N VAL A 318 -4.40 -18.61 5.00
CA VAL A 318 -3.87 -19.75 5.77
C VAL A 318 -3.57 -20.97 4.89
N THR A 319 -2.53 -21.72 5.22
CA THR A 319 -2.07 -22.87 4.40
C THR A 319 -2.82 -24.18 4.70
N GLY A 320 -3.72 -24.17 5.69
CA GLY A 320 -4.44 -25.36 6.17
C GLY A 320 -3.63 -26.24 7.11
N LYS A 321 -2.36 -25.89 7.38
CA LYS A 321 -1.48 -26.60 8.32
C LYS A 321 -1.47 -25.86 9.66
N ILE A 322 -2.45 -26.19 10.51
CA ILE A 322 -2.73 -25.53 11.81
C ILE A 322 -1.47 -25.16 12.61
N GLN A 323 -0.52 -26.09 12.77
CA GLN A 323 0.69 -25.83 13.57
C GLN A 323 1.61 -24.78 12.93
N LYS A 324 1.74 -24.80 11.59
CA LYS A 324 2.54 -23.83 10.84
C LYS A 324 1.84 -22.48 10.84
N ASP A 325 0.54 -22.45 10.53
CA ASP A 325 -0.27 -21.23 10.44
C ASP A 325 -0.30 -20.51 11.80
N ARG A 326 -0.47 -21.24 12.92
CA ARG A 326 -0.42 -20.63 14.25
C ARG A 326 0.94 -20.02 14.58
N ARG A 327 2.04 -20.66 14.17
CA ARG A 327 3.39 -20.14 14.39
C ARG A 327 3.64 -18.89 13.55
N GLN A 328 3.17 -18.91 12.29
CA GLN A 328 3.26 -17.79 11.38
C GLN A 328 2.48 -16.58 11.91
N ALA A 329 1.21 -16.77 12.30
CA ALA A 329 0.38 -15.72 12.88
C ALA A 329 1.01 -15.09 14.14
N LEU A 330 1.70 -15.88 14.97
CA LEU A 330 2.41 -15.35 16.13
C LEU A 330 3.57 -14.42 15.73
N TYR A 331 4.31 -14.75 14.68
CA TYR A 331 5.37 -13.88 14.16
C TYR A 331 4.80 -12.63 13.51
N GLU A 332 3.72 -12.75 12.75
CA GLU A 332 3.03 -11.62 12.09
C GLU A 332 2.45 -10.65 13.12
N PHE A 333 1.69 -11.14 14.11
CA PHE A 333 1.18 -10.28 15.19
C PHE A 333 2.29 -9.66 16.02
N GLY A 334 3.36 -10.42 16.31
CA GLY A 334 4.53 -9.91 17.00
C GLY A 334 5.18 -8.75 16.22
N ALA A 335 5.38 -8.93 14.91
CA ALA A 335 5.96 -7.90 14.04
C ALA A 335 5.05 -6.67 13.91
N MET A 336 3.74 -6.87 13.77
CA MET A 336 2.75 -5.79 13.75
C MET A 336 2.76 -4.97 15.04
N LEU A 337 2.80 -5.63 16.20
CA LEU A 337 2.92 -4.94 17.49
C LEU A 337 4.25 -4.18 17.63
N VAL A 338 5.34 -4.71 17.08
CA VAL A 338 6.64 -4.00 17.06
C VAL A 338 6.56 -2.74 16.19
N GLY A 339 5.94 -2.81 15.01
CA GLY A 339 5.71 -1.64 14.16
C GLY A 339 4.85 -0.57 14.85
N LEU A 340 3.75 -1.00 15.48
CA LEU A 340 2.88 -0.10 16.25
C LEU A 340 3.63 0.53 17.45
N ALA A 341 4.42 -0.26 18.18
CA ALA A 341 5.18 0.22 19.33
C ALA A 341 6.28 1.21 18.92
N LEU A 342 6.96 0.97 17.79
CA LEU A 342 7.91 1.92 17.21
C LEU A 342 7.23 3.29 17.00
N MET A 343 6.07 3.30 16.36
CA MET A 343 5.34 4.53 16.11
C MET A 343 4.82 5.20 17.38
N ALA A 344 4.32 4.41 18.33
CA ALA A 344 3.90 4.92 19.63
C ALA A 344 5.05 5.62 20.36
N VAL A 345 6.27 5.06 20.33
CA VAL A 345 7.45 5.66 20.95
C VAL A 345 7.85 6.97 20.26
N ILE A 346 7.84 7.01 18.93
CA ILE A 346 8.20 8.22 18.17
C ILE A 346 7.18 9.33 18.44
N ALA A 347 5.89 9.04 18.33
CA ALA A 347 4.80 9.98 18.58
C ALA A 347 4.77 10.49 20.04
N TRP A 348 5.06 9.61 21.00
CA TRP A 348 5.12 9.99 22.42
C TRP A 348 6.26 10.96 22.72
N ASN A 349 7.42 10.74 22.11
CA ASN A 349 8.61 11.58 22.31
C ASN A 349 8.53 12.91 21.58
N GLU A 350 7.70 13.00 20.53
CA GLU A 350 7.37 14.26 19.87
C GLU A 350 6.58 15.20 20.78
N GLY A 351 5.58 14.70 21.51
CA GLY A 351 4.81 15.52 22.46
C GLY A 351 5.58 15.99 23.70
N ALA A 352 6.79 15.49 23.91
CA ALA A 352 7.65 15.83 25.06
C ALA A 352 8.84 16.74 24.69
N ALA A 353 9.02 17.07 23.41
CA ALA A 353 10.07 17.94 22.89
C ALA A 353 9.56 19.36 22.64
#